data_AF-A0A7Y2IQJ7-F1
#
_entry.id   AF-A0A7Y2IQJ7-F1
#
_cell.length_a   1.000
_cell.length_b   1.000
_cell.length_c   1.000
_cell.angle_alpha   90.00
_cell.angle_beta   90.00
_cell.angle_gamma   90.00
#
_symmetry.space_group_name_H-M   'P 1'
#
loop_
_entity.id
_entity.type
_entity.pdbx_description
1 polymer ?
#
loop_
_entity_poly.entity_id
_entity_poly.type
_entity_poly.pdbx_seq_one_letter_code
_entity_poly.pdbx_strand_id
1 'polypeptide(L)'
;MTSRRPRRERPKVSSDAAKVLRPTLELPAWSVASEEQAQEIHDVSLRLLEEAGIAFYDDESVEILRSNGVEVDDEQIARFDRETIEHFLKMPPPTFEHTARNPEKSVILGDNHIVFAPVAGPPFAHDMERGRREGTLADLENFIKMSNATPYLHQQGTEIVVPGDVPFHERALDINYAHI
;
A
#
# COMPACT_ATOMS: atom_id res chain seq x y z
N MET A 1 25.72 -10.29 53.96
CA MET A 1 24.53 -10.99 53.43
C MET A 1 23.80 -10.06 52.47
N THR A 2 24.13 -10.10 51.19
CA THR A 2 23.54 -9.25 50.14
C THR A 2 22.33 -9.97 49.53
N SER A 3 21.13 -9.50 49.87
CA SER A 3 19.86 -10.02 49.34
C SER A 3 19.72 -9.66 47.86
N ARG A 4 19.71 -10.68 46.98
CA ARG A 4 19.36 -10.52 45.56
C ARG A 4 17.87 -10.21 45.46
N ARG A 5 17.53 -9.03 44.93
CA ARG A 5 16.15 -8.67 44.55
C ARG A 5 15.61 -9.75 43.60
N PRO A 6 14.40 -10.30 43.83
CA PRO A 6 13.81 -11.27 42.94
C PRO A 6 13.50 -10.61 41.58
N ARG A 7 13.88 -11.29 40.51
CA ARG A 7 13.56 -10.91 39.13
C ARG A 7 12.03 -10.90 39.00
N ARG A 8 11.46 -9.70 38.82
CA ARG A 8 10.02 -9.51 38.56
C ARG A 8 9.68 -10.31 37.29
N GLU A 9 8.91 -11.38 37.43
CA GLU A 9 8.36 -12.08 36.28
C GLU A 9 7.52 -11.09 35.48
N ARG A 10 7.86 -10.92 34.20
CA ARG A 10 7.00 -10.20 33.27
C ARG A 10 5.70 -11.00 33.17
N PRO A 11 4.53 -10.37 33.34
CA PRO A 11 3.26 -11.04 33.07
C PRO A 11 3.33 -11.64 31.67
N LYS A 12 3.02 -12.94 31.53
CA LYS A 12 2.69 -13.49 30.22
C LYS A 12 1.44 -12.75 29.75
N VAL A 13 1.62 -11.81 28.83
CA VAL A 13 0.50 -11.28 28.06
C VAL A 13 -0.07 -12.48 27.33
N SER A 14 -1.24 -12.95 27.75
CA SER A 14 -2.02 -13.91 26.95
C SER A 14 -2.27 -13.21 25.62
N SER A 15 -1.76 -13.82 24.55
CA SER A 15 -1.88 -13.30 23.18
C SER A 15 -3.22 -13.72 22.57
N ASP A 16 -4.27 -13.85 23.36
CA ASP A 16 -5.62 -14.21 22.89
C ASP A 16 -6.36 -12.99 22.32
N ALA A 17 -5.61 -11.99 21.82
CA ALA A 17 -6.19 -11.05 20.88
C ALA A 17 -6.52 -11.86 19.62
N ALA A 18 -7.82 -12.10 19.40
CA ALA A 18 -8.31 -12.75 18.20
C ALA A 18 -7.63 -12.10 16.99
N LYS A 19 -6.81 -12.88 16.28
CA LYS A 19 -6.15 -12.40 15.06
C LYS A 19 -7.27 -12.19 14.04
N VAL A 20 -7.65 -10.94 13.81
CA VAL A 20 -8.56 -10.57 12.72
C VAL A 20 -7.74 -10.65 11.44
N LEU A 21 -7.45 -11.86 10.98
CA LEU A 21 -6.51 -12.04 9.86
C LEU A 21 -7.08 -11.49 8.54
N ARG A 22 -8.40 -11.42 8.43
CA ARG A 22 -9.12 -11.10 7.19
C ARG A 22 -10.48 -10.45 7.51
N PRO A 23 -10.52 -9.21 8.00
CA PRO A 23 -11.79 -8.56 8.26
C PRO A 23 -12.55 -8.38 6.96
N THR A 24 -13.86 -8.56 7.04
CA THR A 24 -14.80 -8.22 5.99
C THR A 24 -15.71 -7.12 6.48
N LEU A 25 -16.09 -6.22 5.58
CA LEU A 25 -17.11 -5.23 5.85
C LEU A 25 -18.48 -5.93 5.89
N GLU A 26 -19.03 -6.11 7.09
CA GLU A 26 -20.36 -6.71 7.29
C GLU A 26 -21.49 -5.68 7.25
N LEU A 27 -21.15 -4.40 7.43
CA LEU A 27 -22.10 -3.29 7.34
C LEU A 27 -22.17 -2.77 5.90
N PRO A 28 -23.33 -2.27 5.45
CA PRO A 28 -23.40 -1.64 4.14
C PRO A 28 -22.45 -0.45 4.08
N ALA A 29 -21.72 -0.31 2.97
CA ALA A 29 -20.90 0.86 2.72
C ALA A 29 -21.79 2.11 2.66
N TRP A 30 -21.37 3.17 3.34
CA TRP A 30 -22.05 4.45 3.27
C TRP A 30 -21.71 5.13 1.93
N SER A 31 -22.72 5.39 1.09
CA SER A 31 -22.50 6.18 -0.13
C SER A 31 -22.60 7.67 0.15
N VAL A 32 -21.58 8.43 -0.27
CA VAL A 32 -21.56 9.90 -0.15
C VAL A 32 -22.24 10.58 -1.35
N ALA A 33 -22.36 9.87 -2.47
CA ALA A 33 -22.96 10.37 -3.72
C ALA A 33 -24.13 9.48 -4.18
N SER A 34 -25.08 10.05 -4.91
CA SER A 34 -26.10 9.25 -5.62
C SER A 34 -25.48 8.55 -6.84
N GLU A 35 -26.21 7.59 -7.41
CA GLU A 35 -25.78 6.88 -8.62
C GLU A 35 -25.60 7.85 -9.79
N GLU A 36 -26.50 8.83 -9.93
CA GLU A 36 -26.42 9.85 -10.98
C GLU A 36 -25.18 10.74 -10.82
N GLN A 37 -24.82 11.09 -9.58
CA GLN A 37 -23.62 11.86 -9.29
C GLN A 37 -22.34 11.06 -9.55
N ALA A 38 -22.34 9.76 -9.22
CA ALA A 38 -21.23 8.88 -9.54
C ALA A 38 -21.05 8.74 -11.07
N GLN A 39 -22.15 8.61 -11.81
CA GLN A 39 -22.15 8.56 -13.27
C GLN A 39 -21.65 9.88 -13.87
N GLU A 40 -22.05 11.03 -13.35
CA GLU A 40 -21.54 12.33 -13.78
C GLU A 40 -20.01 12.44 -13.59
N ILE A 41 -19.49 12.02 -12.42
CA ILE A 41 -18.04 11.97 -12.17
C ILE A 41 -17.34 11.06 -13.18
N HIS A 42 -17.92 9.89 -13.46
CA HIS A 42 -17.38 8.95 -14.43
C HIS A 42 -17.31 9.57 -15.84
N ASP A 43 -18.40 10.20 -16.31
CA ASP A 43 -18.47 10.80 -17.63
C ASP A 43 -17.50 11.98 -17.82
N VAL A 44 -17.33 12.79 -16.76
CA VAL A 44 -16.35 13.88 -16.75
C VAL A 44 -14.92 13.34 -16.71
N SER A 45 -14.66 12.27 -15.94
CA SER A 45 -13.35 11.62 -15.90
C SER A 45 -12.94 11.05 -17.25
N LEU A 46 -13.88 10.40 -17.95
CA LEU A 46 -13.66 9.92 -19.31
C LEU A 46 -13.38 11.06 -20.29
N ARG A 47 -14.15 12.16 -20.20
CA ARG A 47 -13.89 13.35 -21.04
C ARG A 47 -12.50 13.95 -20.78
N LEU A 48 -12.03 13.99 -19.53
CA LEU A 48 -10.68 14.46 -19.21
C LEU A 48 -9.60 13.56 -19.83
N LEU A 49 -9.78 12.24 -19.78
CA LEU A 49 -8.84 11.30 -20.41
C LEU A 49 -8.83 11.40 -21.94
N GLU A 50 -9.98 11.70 -22.54
CA GLU A 50 -10.15 11.84 -23.99
C GLU A 50 -9.60 13.18 -24.51
N GLU A 51 -9.94 14.30 -23.85
CA GLU A 51 -9.60 15.65 -24.32
C GLU A 51 -8.23 16.13 -23.82
N ALA A 52 -7.93 15.93 -22.53
CA ALA A 52 -6.71 16.42 -21.89
C ALA A 52 -5.59 15.35 -21.86
N GLY A 53 -5.95 14.09 -21.60
CA GLY A 53 -5.00 12.97 -21.55
C GLY A 53 -4.08 12.97 -20.32
N ILE A 54 -3.05 12.11 -20.37
CA ILE A 54 -2.04 11.93 -19.33
C ILE A 54 -0.65 11.91 -19.98
N ALA A 55 0.31 12.64 -19.43
CA ALA A 55 1.69 12.61 -19.90
C ALA A 55 2.45 11.36 -19.43
N PHE A 56 3.14 10.67 -20.34
CA PHE A 56 3.98 9.50 -20.05
C PHE A 56 5.42 9.75 -20.49
N TYR A 57 6.33 9.94 -19.55
CA TYR A 57 7.74 10.30 -19.82
C TYR A 57 8.69 9.11 -20.03
N ASP A 58 8.14 7.93 -20.28
CA ASP A 58 8.88 6.69 -20.46
C ASP A 58 8.55 6.09 -21.83
N ASP A 59 9.59 5.90 -22.65
CA ASP A 59 9.42 5.50 -24.06
C ASP A 59 8.79 4.10 -24.19
N GLU A 60 9.08 3.18 -23.27
CA GLU A 60 8.47 1.84 -23.24
C GLU A 60 6.96 1.93 -22.95
N SER A 61 6.58 2.74 -21.97
CA SER A 61 5.18 3.01 -21.65
C SER A 61 4.42 3.61 -22.85
N VAL A 62 5.03 4.56 -23.57
CA VAL A 62 4.44 5.15 -24.78
C VAL A 62 4.25 4.12 -25.88
N GLU A 63 5.22 3.23 -26.10
CA GLU A 63 5.12 2.15 -27.10
C GLU A 63 4.01 1.14 -26.74
N ILE A 64 3.91 0.76 -25.47
CA ILE A 64 2.83 -0.09 -24.97
C ILE A 64 1.47 0.56 -25.24
N LEU A 65 1.31 1.85 -24.94
CA LEU A 65 0.07 2.58 -25.18
C LEU A 65 -0.30 2.62 -26.67
N ARG A 66 0.65 2.99 -27.54
CA ARG A 66 0.44 3.05 -28.99
C ARG A 66 0.08 1.69 -29.59
N SER A 67 0.77 0.63 -29.17
CA SER A 67 0.48 -0.74 -29.63
C SER A 67 -0.90 -1.24 -29.21
N ASN A 68 -1.51 -0.61 -28.20
CA ASN A 68 -2.86 -0.91 -27.71
C ASN A 68 -3.91 0.11 -28.19
N GLY A 69 -3.60 0.92 -29.20
CA GLY A 69 -4.56 1.82 -29.84
C GLY A 69 -4.77 3.16 -29.13
N VAL A 70 -3.98 3.47 -28.11
CA VAL A 70 -4.02 4.77 -27.43
C VAL A 70 -3.29 5.81 -28.28
N GLU A 71 -3.93 6.95 -28.52
CA GLU A 71 -3.31 8.07 -29.22
C GLU A 71 -2.31 8.76 -28.28
N VAL A 72 -1.04 8.84 -28.68
CA VAL A 72 0.01 9.55 -27.92
C VAL A 72 0.69 10.57 -28.82
N ASP A 73 0.58 11.85 -28.48
CA ASP A 73 1.11 12.95 -29.27
C ASP A 73 2.62 13.19 -29.08
N ASP A 74 3.15 14.23 -29.74
CA ASP A 74 4.57 14.58 -29.73
C ASP A 74 5.06 15.08 -28.36
N GLU A 75 4.16 15.54 -27.50
CA GLU A 75 4.46 15.94 -26.11
C GLU A 75 4.35 14.73 -25.15
N GLN A 76 4.20 13.52 -25.69
CA GLN A 76 3.98 12.27 -24.96
C GLN A 76 2.71 12.29 -24.10
N ILE A 77 1.69 13.05 -24.51
CA ILE A 77 0.38 13.05 -23.88
C ILE A 77 -0.48 11.96 -24.52
N ALA A 78 -0.84 10.96 -23.71
CA ALA A 78 -1.73 9.88 -24.08
C ALA A 78 -3.20 10.27 -23.87
N ARG A 79 -4.00 10.24 -24.93
CA ARG A 79 -5.45 10.45 -24.90
C ARG A 79 -6.17 9.12 -25.08
N PHE A 80 -7.13 8.86 -24.21
CA PHE A 80 -7.83 7.60 -24.15
C PHE A 80 -9.29 7.80 -24.53
N ASP A 81 -9.73 7.14 -25.61
CA ASP A 81 -11.15 7.08 -25.92
C ASP A 81 -11.89 6.18 -24.91
N ARG A 82 -13.21 6.33 -24.87
CA ARG A 82 -14.08 5.62 -23.92
C ARG A 82 -14.06 4.10 -24.13
N GLU A 83 -14.04 3.64 -25.37
CA GLU A 83 -14.06 2.22 -25.70
C GLU A 83 -12.78 1.55 -25.21
N THR A 84 -11.63 2.20 -25.41
CA THR A 84 -10.33 1.76 -24.91
C THR A 84 -10.34 1.63 -23.39
N ILE A 85 -10.81 2.65 -22.66
CA ILE A 85 -10.90 2.58 -21.19
C ILE A 85 -11.85 1.45 -20.76
N GLU A 86 -13.04 1.35 -21.33
CA GLU A 86 -14.01 0.30 -21.01
C GLU A 86 -13.49 -1.10 -21.32
N HIS A 87 -12.69 -1.25 -22.37
CA HIS A 87 -12.06 -2.51 -22.73
C HIS A 87 -11.07 -2.95 -21.65
N PHE A 88 -10.15 -2.06 -21.26
CA PHE A 88 -9.11 -2.38 -20.27
C PHE A 88 -9.66 -2.51 -18.85
N LEU A 89 -10.71 -1.78 -18.47
CA LEU A 89 -11.36 -1.91 -17.17
C LEU A 89 -11.98 -3.29 -16.92
N LYS A 90 -12.27 -4.06 -17.97
CA LYS A 90 -12.84 -5.42 -17.86
C LYS A 90 -11.79 -6.50 -17.62
N MET A 91 -10.50 -6.20 -17.79
CA MET A 91 -9.43 -7.20 -17.69
C MET A 91 -9.01 -7.56 -16.26
N PRO A 92 -8.89 -6.60 -15.31
CA PRO A 92 -8.48 -6.92 -13.95
C PRO A 92 -9.52 -7.82 -13.25
N PRO A 93 -9.08 -8.82 -12.47
CA PRO A 93 -10.00 -9.59 -11.65
C PRO A 93 -10.58 -8.68 -10.56
N PRO A 94 -11.88 -8.82 -10.22
CA PRO A 94 -12.49 -8.03 -9.15
C PRO A 94 -11.89 -8.35 -7.78
N THR A 95 -11.38 -9.58 -7.62
CA THR A 95 -10.83 -10.10 -6.36
C THR A 95 -9.67 -11.05 -6.64
N PHE A 96 -8.59 -10.93 -5.86
CA PHE A 96 -7.44 -11.83 -5.94
C PHE A 96 -6.73 -12.01 -4.58
N GLU A 97 -5.96 -13.08 -4.44
CA GLU A 97 -5.16 -13.34 -3.23
C GLU A 97 -3.78 -12.68 -3.35
N HIS A 98 -3.41 -11.91 -2.34
CA HIS A 98 -2.05 -11.42 -2.14
C HIS A 98 -1.32 -12.37 -1.17
N THR A 99 -0.47 -13.23 -1.73
CA THR A 99 0.18 -14.31 -1.00
C THR A 99 1.34 -13.83 -0.14
N ALA A 100 1.36 -14.26 1.13
CA ALA A 100 2.45 -13.98 2.06
C ALA A 100 3.42 -15.18 2.18
N ARG A 101 4.66 -14.92 2.66
CA ARG A 101 5.66 -15.96 2.95
C ARG A 101 5.14 -17.05 3.89
N ASN A 102 4.36 -16.66 4.90
CA ASN A 102 3.51 -17.58 5.65
C ASN A 102 2.12 -17.56 5.01
N PRO A 103 1.64 -18.64 4.37
CA PRO A 103 0.33 -18.67 3.72
C PRO A 103 -0.85 -18.35 4.67
N GLU A 104 -0.71 -18.57 5.98
CA GLU A 104 -1.73 -18.19 6.97
C GLU A 104 -1.90 -16.65 7.10
N LYS A 105 -0.93 -15.89 6.56
CA LYS A 105 -0.91 -14.43 6.53
C LYS A 105 -1.29 -13.85 5.16
N SER A 106 -1.61 -14.69 4.16
CA SER A 106 -2.14 -14.20 2.89
C SER A 106 -3.49 -13.50 3.09
N VAL A 107 -3.72 -12.47 2.29
CA VAL A 107 -4.93 -11.64 2.33
C VAL A 107 -5.64 -11.65 0.98
N ILE A 108 -6.93 -11.34 0.99
CA ILE A 108 -7.72 -11.15 -0.23
C ILE A 108 -7.89 -9.65 -0.47
N LEU A 109 -7.66 -9.21 -1.70
CA LEU A 109 -7.89 -7.84 -2.17
C LEU A 109 -9.10 -7.84 -3.10
N GLY A 110 -10.12 -7.04 -2.79
CA GLY A 110 -11.38 -6.97 -3.52
C GLY A 110 -12.61 -7.26 -2.65
N ASP A 111 -13.79 -7.10 -3.26
CA ASP A 111 -15.10 -7.27 -2.62
C ASP A 111 -15.22 -6.51 -1.28
N ASN A 112 -15.68 -7.21 -0.24
CA ASN A 112 -15.84 -6.66 1.11
C ASN A 112 -14.62 -6.90 1.99
N HIS A 113 -13.50 -7.41 1.48
CA HIS A 113 -12.30 -7.64 2.28
C HIS A 113 -11.60 -6.32 2.62
N ILE A 114 -11.18 -6.18 3.88
CA ILE A 114 -10.45 -5.00 4.36
C ILE A 114 -9.01 -5.40 4.70
N VAL A 115 -8.05 -4.69 4.11
CA VAL A 115 -6.62 -4.88 4.39
C VAL A 115 -6.05 -3.60 4.97
N PHE A 116 -5.54 -3.67 6.20
CA PHE A 116 -4.81 -2.57 6.82
C PHE A 116 -3.32 -2.79 6.67
N ALA A 117 -2.61 -1.74 6.28
CA ALA A 117 -1.16 -1.71 6.12
C ALA A 117 -0.59 -0.45 6.81
N PRO A 118 0.69 -0.46 7.20
CA PRO A 118 1.38 0.75 7.64
C PRO A 118 1.38 1.87 6.60
N VAL A 119 1.67 3.08 7.07
CA VAL A 119 2.08 4.20 6.21
C VAL A 119 3.27 3.81 5.32
N ALA A 120 3.42 4.45 4.17
CA ALA A 120 4.60 4.29 3.30
C ALA A 120 5.09 5.65 2.77
N GLY A 121 6.41 5.86 2.70
CA GLY A 121 7.07 7.04 2.14
C GLY A 121 7.54 8.17 3.09
N PRO A 122 7.20 8.25 4.40
CA PRO A 122 7.74 9.31 5.26
C PRO A 122 9.27 9.33 5.31
N PRO A 123 9.93 10.47 5.06
CA PRO A 123 11.40 10.57 5.19
C PRO A 123 11.88 10.78 6.62
N PHE A 124 10.96 11.03 7.56
CA PHE A 124 11.28 11.33 8.95
C PHE A 124 10.58 10.37 9.90
N ALA A 125 11.29 9.94 10.93
CA ALA A 125 10.75 9.28 12.10
C ALA A 125 10.56 10.27 13.26
N HIS A 126 9.64 9.95 14.15
CA HIS A 126 9.44 10.71 15.39
C HIS A 126 9.30 9.73 16.56
N ASP A 127 10.05 9.97 17.63
CA ASP A 127 9.85 9.30 18.91
C ASP A 127 9.99 10.28 20.10
N MET A 128 9.55 9.86 21.28
CA MET A 128 9.51 10.71 22.47
C MET A 128 10.90 11.06 23.04
N GLU A 129 11.93 10.30 22.70
CA GLU A 129 13.28 10.45 23.27
C GLU A 129 14.17 11.34 22.38
N ARG A 130 14.07 11.15 21.06
CA ARG A 130 14.93 11.77 20.04
C ARG A 130 14.20 12.85 19.22
N GLY A 131 12.87 12.96 19.36
CA GLY A 131 12.05 13.89 18.57
C GLY A 131 11.96 13.51 17.10
N ARG A 132 11.69 14.50 16.23
CA ARG A 132 11.65 14.33 14.76
C ARG A 132 13.05 14.35 14.16
N ARG A 133 13.36 13.37 13.33
CA ARG A 133 14.67 13.18 12.69
C ARG A 133 14.53 12.34 11.42
N GLU A 134 15.56 12.30 10.60
CA GLU A 134 15.58 11.43 9.42
C GLU A 134 15.36 9.96 9.81
N GLY A 135 14.64 9.24 8.96
CA GLY A 135 14.45 7.81 9.10
C GLY A 135 15.75 7.05 8.91
N THR A 136 15.90 5.95 9.65
CA THR A 136 17.04 5.04 9.52
C THR A 136 16.55 3.62 9.21
N LEU A 137 17.43 2.75 8.73
CA LEU A 137 17.12 1.33 8.55
C LEU A 137 16.66 0.69 9.87
N ALA A 138 17.26 1.09 10.99
CA ALA A 138 16.84 0.63 12.30
C ALA A 138 15.40 1.05 12.65
N ASP A 139 14.95 2.24 12.23
CA ASP A 139 13.57 2.66 12.42
C ASP A 139 12.61 1.87 11.55
N LEU A 140 12.97 1.65 10.28
CA LEU A 140 12.19 0.81 9.37
C LEU A 140 11.99 -0.59 9.96
N GLU A 141 13.07 -1.24 10.41
CA GLU A 141 12.99 -2.55 11.06
C GLU A 141 12.10 -2.53 12.30
N ASN A 142 12.17 -1.48 13.12
CA ASN A 142 11.34 -1.35 14.31
C ASN A 142 9.86 -1.21 13.94
N PHE A 143 9.52 -0.42 12.92
CA PHE A 143 8.16 -0.31 12.42
C PHE A 143 7.65 -1.62 11.81
N ILE A 144 8.49 -2.37 11.08
CA ILE A 144 8.14 -3.70 10.56
C ILE A 144 7.85 -4.66 11.72
N LYS A 145 8.72 -4.69 12.75
CA LYS A 145 8.51 -5.51 13.96
C LYS A 145 7.21 -5.13 14.66
N MET A 146 6.90 -3.83 14.77
CA MET A 146 5.63 -3.34 15.33
C MET A 146 4.42 -3.75 14.48
N SER A 147 4.52 -3.63 13.16
CA SER A 147 3.47 -4.05 12.22
C SER A 147 3.19 -5.54 12.31
N ASN A 148 4.22 -6.36 12.49
CA ASN A 148 4.07 -7.81 12.66
C ASN A 148 3.52 -8.20 14.03
N ALA A 149 3.78 -7.40 15.07
CA ALA A 149 3.32 -7.65 16.43
C ALA A 149 1.84 -7.32 16.65
N THR A 150 1.27 -6.39 15.88
CA THR A 150 -0.14 -6.02 16.00
C THR A 150 -1.05 -7.00 15.25
N PRO A 151 -2.21 -7.40 15.83
CA PRO A 151 -3.20 -8.23 15.14
C PRO A 151 -4.04 -7.42 14.14
N TYR A 152 -3.89 -6.09 14.08
CA TYR A 152 -4.74 -5.17 13.30
C TYR A 152 -4.14 -4.72 11.98
N LEU A 153 -2.89 -5.08 11.67
CA LEU A 153 -2.27 -4.85 10.36
C LEU A 153 -2.08 -6.19 9.67
N HIS A 154 -2.59 -6.31 8.46
CA HIS A 154 -2.64 -7.58 7.72
C HIS A 154 -1.52 -7.68 6.67
N GLN A 155 -0.99 -6.53 6.22
CA GLN A 155 0.19 -6.43 5.35
C GLN A 155 1.27 -5.59 6.05
N GLN A 156 2.54 -5.89 5.81
CA GLN A 156 3.68 -5.18 6.41
C GLN A 156 4.03 -3.84 5.74
N GLY A 157 3.38 -3.46 4.64
CA GLY A 157 3.78 -2.27 3.87
C GLY A 157 5.00 -2.53 3.00
N THR A 158 5.70 -1.45 2.65
CA THR A 158 7.01 -1.45 2.01
C THR A 158 7.91 -0.45 2.76
N GLU A 159 8.14 0.73 2.22
CA GLU A 159 8.98 1.75 2.83
C GLU A 159 8.22 2.51 3.94
N ILE A 160 8.01 1.89 5.12
CA ILE A 160 7.25 2.51 6.23
C ILE A 160 7.86 3.85 6.66
N VAL A 161 9.17 3.93 6.61
CA VAL A 161 9.96 5.15 6.70
C VAL A 161 11.14 5.00 5.75
N VAL A 162 11.54 6.07 5.07
CA VAL A 162 12.70 6.08 4.18
C VAL A 162 13.98 5.98 5.03
N PRO A 163 14.81 4.93 4.88
CA PRO A 163 16.09 4.83 5.56
C PRO A 163 17.13 5.72 4.87
N GLY A 164 17.34 6.92 5.42
CA GLY A 164 18.29 7.92 4.90
C GLY A 164 19.75 7.57 5.13
N ASP A 165 20.04 6.63 6.03
CA ASP A 165 21.37 6.13 6.37
C ASP A 165 21.90 5.04 5.42
N VAL A 166 21.09 4.60 4.46
CA VAL A 166 21.46 3.62 3.43
C VAL A 166 21.67 4.31 2.07
N PRO A 167 22.74 3.98 1.32
CA PRO A 167 22.97 4.52 -0.02
C PRO A 167 21.78 4.32 -0.96
N PHE A 168 21.39 5.38 -1.67
CA PHE A 168 20.17 5.39 -2.50
C PHE A 168 20.08 4.23 -3.50
N HIS A 169 21.20 3.86 -4.15
CA HIS A 169 21.23 2.83 -5.19
C HIS A 169 21.08 1.40 -4.67
N GLU A 170 21.31 1.16 -3.37
CA GLU A 170 21.18 -0.15 -2.73
C GLU A 170 19.98 -0.21 -1.78
N ARG A 171 19.42 0.95 -1.41
CA ARG A 171 18.35 1.10 -0.41
C ARG A 171 17.17 0.13 -0.60
N ALA A 172 16.75 -0.06 -1.85
CA ALA A 172 15.65 -0.98 -2.15
C ALA A 172 15.96 -2.42 -1.69
N LEU A 173 17.22 -2.87 -1.74
CA LEU A 173 17.63 -4.20 -1.30
C LEU A 173 17.47 -4.35 0.22
N ASP A 174 17.95 -3.38 1.00
CA ASP A 174 17.81 -3.39 2.46
C ASP A 174 16.35 -3.29 2.91
N ILE A 175 15.54 -2.45 2.23
CA ILE A 175 14.10 -2.35 2.49
C ILE A 175 13.42 -3.70 2.27
N ASN A 176 13.66 -4.35 1.12
CA ASN A 176 13.05 -5.64 0.82
C ASN A 176 13.52 -6.73 1.79
N TYR A 177 14.81 -6.77 2.12
CA TYR A 177 15.37 -7.75 3.04
C TYR A 177 14.77 -7.61 4.46
N ALA A 178 14.53 -6.37 4.93
CA ALA A 178 13.94 -6.13 6.24
C ALA A 178 12.50 -6.69 6.39
N HIS A 179 11.78 -6.93 5.29
CA HIS A 179 10.43 -7.51 5.28
C HIS A 179 10.40 -9.04 5.27
N ILE A 180 11.54 -9.71 5.06
CA ILE A 180 11.64 -11.16 4.89
C ILE A 180 11.95 -11.85 6.22
#